data_AF-A0A1Z5LDM6-F1
#
_entry.id   AF-A0A1Z5LDM6-F1
#
_cell.length_a   1.000
_cell.length_b   1.000
_cell.length_c   1.000
_cell.angle_alpha   90.00
_cell.angle_beta   90.00
_cell.angle_gamma   90.00
#
_symmetry.space_group_name_H-M   'P 1'
#
loop_
_entity.id
_entity.type
_entity.pdbx_description
1 polymer ?
#
loop_
_entity_poly.entity_id
_entity_poly.type
_entity_poly.pdbx_seq_one_letter_code
_entity_poly.pdbx_strand_id
1 'polypeptide(L)' 'MVRVNEKPYKVVKARPKYDKLSRVIVTDQPLELFGRWQTEEYMPPIAFNGKVPRNAYGNVELFKPCMLPIGTV' A
#
# COMPACT_ATOMS: atom_id res chain seq x y z
N MET A 1 5.24 -3.24 5.05
CA MET A 1 5.92 -2.39 4.05
C MET A 1 7.02 -3.21 3.39
N VAL A 2 7.39 -2.94 2.14
CA VAL A 2 8.59 -3.57 1.53
C VAL A 2 9.81 -2.86 2.09
N ARG A 3 10.84 -3.60 2.50
CA ARG A 3 12.07 -3.01 3.06
C ARG A 3 12.75 -2.13 2.00
N VAL A 4 13.43 -1.09 2.47
CA VAL A 4 14.14 -0.16 1.60
C VAL A 4 15.17 -0.92 0.75
N ASN A 5 15.18 -0.64 -0.56
CA ASN A 5 16.08 -1.25 -1.57
C ASN A 5 15.87 -2.75 -1.88
N GLU A 6 14.78 -3.38 -1.46
CA GLU A 6 14.47 -4.76 -1.87
C GLU A 6 14.05 -4.85 -3.34
N LYS A 7 14.50 -5.91 -4.02
CA LYS A 7 14.09 -6.24 -5.40
C LYS A 7 12.93 -7.23 -5.39
N PRO A 8 11.99 -7.16 -6.33
CA PRO A 8 10.90 -8.14 -6.40
C PRO A 8 11.46 -9.54 -6.61
N TYR A 9 10.96 -10.50 -5.83
CA TYR A 9 11.33 -11.90 -5.97
C TYR A 9 10.82 -12.47 -7.30
N LYS A 10 9.63 -12.05 -7.73
CA LYS A 10 9.02 -12.47 -8.99
C LYS A 10 8.20 -11.33 -9.59
N VAL A 11 8.24 -11.21 -10.91
CA VAL A 11 7.35 -10.32 -11.67
C VAL A 11 6.40 -11.19 -12.49
N VAL A 12 5.10 -10.92 -12.37
CA VAL A 12 4.05 -11.63 -13.11
C VAL A 12 3.18 -10.66 -13.89
N LYS A 13 2.35 -11.19 -14.79
CA LYS A 13 1.36 -10.38 -15.51
C LYS A 13 0.18 -10.09 -14.59
N ALA A 14 -0.15 -8.80 -14.42
CA ALA A 14 -1.32 -8.37 -13.68
C ALA A 14 -2.61 -8.74 -14.42
N ARG A 15 -3.73 -8.72 -13.68
CA ARG A 15 -5.05 -8.89 -14.28
C ARG A 15 -5.37 -7.69 -15.19
N PRO A 16 -5.99 -7.91 -16.36
CA PRO A 16 -6.46 -6.83 -17.21
C PRO A 16 -7.35 -5.86 -16.43
N LYS A 17 -7.05 -4.56 -16.53
CA LYS A 17 -7.80 -3.50 -15.84
C LYS A 17 -8.22 -2.43 -16.85
N TYR A 18 -9.49 -2.04 -16.79
CA TYR A 18 -9.98 -0.94 -17.60
C TYR A 18 -9.47 0.39 -17.04
N ASP A 19 -8.73 1.13 -17.86
CA ASP A 19 -8.28 2.48 -17.54
C ASP A 19 -9.29 3.51 -18.07
N LYS A 20 -9.88 4.27 -17.15
CA LYS A 20 -10.91 5.27 -17.47
C LYS A 20 -10.34 6.46 -18.24
N LEU A 21 -9.06 6.78 -18.06
CA LEU A 21 -8.44 7.95 -18.69
C LEU A 21 -8.15 7.69 -20.17
N SER A 22 -7.53 6.55 -20.48
CA SER A 22 -7.21 6.14 -21.85
C SER A 22 -8.39 5.45 -22.58
N ARG A 23 -9.42 5.00 -21.86
CA ARG A 23 -10.54 4.19 -22.38
C ARG A 23 -10.09 2.86 -23.01
N VAL A 24 -8.95 2.32 -22.55
CA VAL A 24 -8.38 1.06 -23.03
C VAL A 24 -8.31 0.05 -21.89
N ILE A 25 -8.40 -1.24 -22.22
CA ILE A 25 -8.09 -2.32 -21.29
C ILE A 25 -6.57 -2.47 -21.24
N VAL A 26 -5.96 -2.11 -20.12
CA VAL A 26 -4.54 -2.33 -19.89
C VAL A 26 -4.33 -3.80 -19.59
N THR A 27 -3.65 -4.51 -20.47
CA THR A 27 -3.24 -5.91 -20.31
C THR A 27 -1.74 -5.99 -20.00
N ASP A 28 -1.30 -7.12 -19.47
CA ASP A 28 0.14 -7.46 -19.31
C ASP A 28 0.97 -6.48 -18.45
N GLN A 29 0.31 -5.65 -17.62
CA GLN A 29 1.02 -4.78 -16.70
C GLN A 29 1.89 -5.63 -15.76
N PRO A 30 3.20 -5.32 -15.59
CA PRO A 30 4.05 -6.07 -14.69
C PRO A 30 3.59 -5.86 -13.24
N LEU A 31 3.41 -6.95 -12.51
CA LEU A 31 3.08 -6.99 -11.09
C LEU A 31 4.24 -7.60 -10.31
N GLU A 32 4.81 -6.80 -9.43
CA GLU A 32 5.90 -7.19 -8.55
C GLU A 32 5.38 -7.96 -7.33
N LEU A 33 6.00 -9.10 -7.05
CA LEU A 33 5.70 -9.95 -5.90
C LEU A 33 6.89 -10.00 -4.95
N PHE A 34 6.59 -9.83 -3.67
CA PHE A 34 7.57 -9.82 -2.59
C PHE A 34 7.27 -10.92 -1.58
N GLY A 35 8.32 -11.58 -1.09
CA GLY A 35 8.22 -12.54 0.00
C GLY A 35 8.09 -11.87 1.35
N ARG A 36 7.62 -12.62 2.36
CA ARG A 36 7.52 -12.11 3.75
C ARG A 36 8.87 -11.65 4.31
N TRP A 37 9.96 -12.31 3.92
CA TRP A 37 11.34 -11.97 4.33
C TRP A 37 11.82 -10.62 3.78
N GLN A 38 11.19 -10.10 2.72
CA GLN A 38 11.50 -8.82 2.09
C GLN A 38 10.62 -7.68 2.64
N THR A 39 9.73 -8.00 3.57
CA THR A 39 8.79 -7.04 4.16
C THR A 39 9.11 -6.80 5.62
N GLU A 40 8.69 -5.64 6.11
CA GLU A 40 8.72 -5.24 7.51
C GLU A 40 7.33 -4.78 7.95
N GLU A 41 7.13 -4.69 9.26
CA GLU A 41 5.90 -4.16 9.81
C GLU A 41 5.71 -2.70 9.40
N TYR A 42 4.46 -2.33 9.11
CA TYR A 42 4.14 -0.96 8.75
C TYR A 42 4.28 -0.08 10.00
N MET A 43 5.02 1.02 9.90
CA MET A 43 5.08 2.03 10.95
C MET A 43 3.91 3.00 10.77
N PRO A 44 2.94 3.03 11.71
CA PRO A 44 1.80 3.91 11.59
C PRO A 44 2.21 5.38 11.77
N PRO A 45 1.50 6.31 11.09
CA PRO A 45 1.73 7.73 11.27
C PRO A 45 1.30 8.17 12.68
N ILE A 46 1.95 9.21 13.19
CA ILE A 46 1.63 9.79 14.51
C ILE A 46 0.46 10.77 14.35
N ALA A 47 -0.54 10.66 15.21
CA ALA A 47 -1.58 11.68 15.31
C ALA A 47 -1.00 12.93 15.97
N PHE A 48 -0.98 14.05 15.25
CA PHE A 48 -0.46 15.33 15.75
C PHE A 48 -1.62 16.30 16.04
N ASN A 49 -1.61 16.93 17.22
CA ASN A 49 -2.63 17.88 17.67
C ASN A 49 -4.07 17.34 17.61
N GLY A 50 -4.27 16.06 17.97
CA GLY A 50 -5.59 15.41 17.94
C GLY A 50 -6.16 15.17 16.54
N LYS A 51 -5.38 15.41 15.47
CA LYS A 51 -5.78 15.13 14.10
C LYS A 51 -5.23 13.77 13.65
N VAL A 52 -6.15 12.89 13.27
CA VAL A 52 -5.81 11.57 12.72
C VAL A 52 -5.38 11.73 11.26
N PRO A 53 -4.22 11.18 10.86
CA PRO A 53 -3.76 11.20 9.47
C PRO A 53 -4.70 10.39 8.58
N ARG A 54 -5.16 10.99 7.48
CA ARG A 54 -6.14 10.42 6.55
C ARG A 54 -5.57 10.37 5.13
N ASN A 55 -6.06 9.43 4.31
CA ASN A 55 -5.76 9.35 2.89
C ASN A 55 -6.43 10.50 2.10
N ALA A 56 -6.17 10.57 0.79
CA ALA A 56 -6.73 11.61 -0.10
C ALA A 56 -8.27 11.65 -0.15
N TYR A 57 -8.94 10.60 0.35
CA TYR A 57 -10.40 10.49 0.44
C TYR A 57 -10.94 10.82 1.84
N GLY A 58 -10.08 11.20 2.79
CA GLY A 58 -10.48 11.55 4.15
C GLY A 58 -10.67 10.35 5.10
N ASN A 59 -10.27 9.15 4.69
CA ASN A 59 -10.41 7.92 5.48
C ASN A 59 -9.06 7.47 6.08
N VAL A 60 -9.12 6.64 7.13
CA VAL A 60 -7.95 5.96 7.71
C VAL A 60 -7.99 4.49 7.31
N GLU A 61 -6.90 3.96 6.77
CA GLU A 61 -6.83 2.57 6.32
C GLU A 61 -6.27 1.68 7.44
N LEU A 62 -7.15 0.89 8.07
CA LEU A 62 -6.82 -0.01 9.17
C LEU A 62 -7.09 -1.46 8.78
N PHE A 63 -6.08 -2.12 8.20
CA PHE A 63 -6.17 -3.54 7.83
C PHE A 63 -5.61 -4.47 8.90
N LYS A 64 -4.73 -3.95 9.77
CA LYS A 64 -4.08 -4.69 10.86
C LYS A 64 -4.03 -3.80 12.12
N PRO A 65 -3.98 -4.38 13.32
CA PRO A 65 -3.86 -3.61 14.57
C PRO A 65 -2.64 -2.68 14.62
N CYS A 66 -1.50 -3.07 14.01
CA CYS A 66 -0.29 -2.24 13.95
C CYS A 66 -0.43 -0.99 13.06
N MET A 67 -1.52 -0.84 12.31
CA MET A 67 -1.77 0.34 11.48
C MET A 67 -2.47 1.47 12.25
N LEU A 68 -2.86 1.24 13.51
CA LEU A 68 -3.48 2.27 14.35
C LEU A 68 -2.51 3.43 14.58
N PRO A 69 -2.88 4.68 14.23
CA PRO A 69 -2.04 5.84 14.47
C PRO A 69 -1.66 5.99 15.95
N ILE A 70 -0.38 6.24 16.19
CA ILE A 70 0.15 6.42 17.55
C ILE A 70 -0.49 7.69 18.14
N GLY A 71 -0.99 7.59 19.38
CA GLY A 71 -1.69 8.69 20.06
C GLY A 71 -3.22 8.68 19.86
N THR A 72 -3.77 7.58 19.31
CA THR A 72 -5.21 7.34 19.23
C THR A 72 -5.58 6.09 20.06
N VAL A 73 -6.79 6.07 20.64
CA VAL A 73 -7.32 4.98 21.48
C VAL A 73 -8.32 4.12 20.71
#